data_AF-A0A7J3FA18-F1
#
_entry.id   AF-A0A7J3FA18-F1
#
_cell.length_a   1.000
_cell.length_b   1.000
_cell.length_c   1.000
_cell.angle_alpha   90.00
_cell.angle_beta   90.00
_cell.angle_gamma   90.00
#
_symmetry.space_group_name_H-M   'P 1'
#
loop_
_entity.id
_entity.type
_entity.pdbx_description
1 polymer ?
#
loop_
_entity_poly.entity_id
_entity_poly.type
_entity_poly.pdbx_seq_one_letter_code
_entity_poly.pdbx_strand_id
1 'polypeptide(L)' 'MAGCRINIFYLISLICTLILIAYVWLIFIPQIDAYADTFEIKTILIIIIILLSAAAAIQFFLLMRPPPSEE' A
#
# COMPACT_ATOMS: atom_id res chain seq x y z
N MET A 1 10.40 21.64 21.92
CA MET A 1 10.62 20.29 21.36
C MET A 1 9.44 20.01 20.45
N ALA A 2 9.63 20.10 19.14
CA ALA A 2 8.56 19.88 18.17
C ALA A 2 8.20 18.39 18.20
N GLY A 3 7.18 18.03 18.98
CA GLY A 3 6.67 16.67 19.05
C GLY A 3 6.06 16.32 17.70
N CYS A 4 6.78 15.54 16.90
CA CYS A 4 6.25 14.98 15.66
C CYS A 4 5.07 14.08 16.05
N ARG A 5 3.83 14.59 15.92
CA ARG A 5 2.60 13.83 16.14
C ARG A 5 2.40 12.92 14.93
N ILE A 6 3.15 11.84 14.88
CA ILE A 6 3.00 10.81 13.85
C ILE A 6 1.61 10.21 14.04
N ASN A 7 0.75 10.35 13.02
CA ASN A 7 -0.62 9.87 13.11
C ASN A 7 -0.63 8.34 13.01
N ILE A 8 -0.88 7.67 14.14
CA ILE A 8 -0.82 6.21 14.30
C ILE A 8 -1.76 5.49 13.31
N PHE A 9 -2.87 6.11 12.93
CA PHE A 9 -3.78 5.60 11.90
C PHE A 9 -3.10 5.43 10.54
N TYR A 10 -2.32 6.41 10.09
CA TYR A 10 -1.58 6.30 8.82
C TYR A 10 -0.47 5.25 8.91
N LEU A 11 0.16 5.12 10.08
CA LEU A 11 1.23 4.16 10.30
C LEU A 11 0.72 2.71 10.24
N ILE A 12 -0.40 2.40 10.91
CA ILE A 12 -1.06 1.08 10.81
C ILE A 12 -1.60 0.82 9.41
N SER A 13 -2.18 1.83 8.76
CA SER A 13 -2.68 1.69 7.39
C SER A 13 -1.55 1.34 6.43
N LEU A 14 -0.39 2.00 6.57
CA LEU A 14 0.81 1.75 5.77
C LEU A 14 1.40 0.35 6.02
N ILE A 15 1.42 -0.12 7.26
CA ILE A 15 1.83 -1.50 7.59
C ILE A 15 0.89 -2.50 6.92
N CYS A 16 -0.42 -2.31 7.02
CA CYS A 16 -1.40 -3.17 6.34
C CYS A 16 -1.20 -3.18 4.82
N THR A 17 -0.97 -2.03 4.20
CA THR A 17 -0.74 -1.93 2.75
C THR A 17 0.56 -2.64 2.36
N LEU A 18 1.64 -2.52 3.14
CA LEU A 18 2.89 -3.26 2.92
C LEU A 18 2.70 -4.78 3.03
N ILE A 19 1.97 -5.25 4.04
CA ILE A 19 1.66 -6.69 4.21
C ILE A 19 0.89 -7.19 2.99
N LEU A 20 -0.07 -6.42 2.50
CA LEU A 20 -0.87 -6.82 1.33
C LEU A 20 -0.02 -6.86 0.05
N ILE A 21 0.90 -5.89 -0.15
CA ILE A 21 1.86 -5.92 -1.27
C ILE A 21 2.74 -7.18 -1.17
N ALA A 22 3.27 -7.48 0.02
CA ALA A 22 4.08 -8.66 0.24
C ALA A 22 3.31 -9.96 -0.03
N TYR A 23 2.04 -10.03 0.38
CA TYR A 23 1.15 -11.16 0.10
C TYR A 23 0.93 -11.35 -1.41
N VAL A 24 0.61 -10.27 -2.12
CA VAL A 24 0.42 -10.31 -3.58
C VAL A 24 1.69 -10.79 -4.27
N TRP A 25 2.86 -10.32 -3.83
CA TRP A 25 4.12 -10.67 -4.45
C TRP A 25 4.56 -12.11 -4.14
N LEU A 26 4.55 -12.52 -2.87
CA LEU A 26 5.14 -13.80 -2.44
C LEU A 26 4.21 -14.99 -2.61
N ILE A 27 2.90 -14.79 -2.55
CA ILE A 27 1.93 -15.88 -2.60
C ILE A 27 1.17 -15.80 -3.92
N PHE A 28 0.61 -14.64 -4.25
CA PHE A 28 -0.35 -14.54 -5.35
C PHE A 28 0.30 -14.63 -6.74
N ILE A 29 1.43 -13.94 -6.97
CA ILE A 29 2.20 -14.05 -8.23
C ILE A 29 2.64 -15.50 -8.52
N PRO A 30 3.37 -16.20 -7.63
CA PRO A 30 3.83 -17.55 -7.93
C PRO A 30 2.70 -18.57 -8.01
N GLN A 31 1.60 -18.38 -7.28
CA GLN A 31 0.41 -19.22 -7.43
C GLN A 31 -0.23 -19.02 -8.82
N ILE A 32 -0.34 -17.80 -9.33
CA ILE A 32 -0.89 -17.57 -10.68
C ILE A 32 -0.01 -18.19 -11.75
N ASP A 33 1.30 -17.97 -11.71
CA ASP A 33 2.22 -18.59 -12.69
C ASP A 33 2.20 -20.12 -12.61
N ALA A 34 1.92 -20.69 -11.43
CA ALA A 34 1.80 -22.14 -11.25
C ALA A 34 0.47 -22.74 -11.76
N TYR A 35 -0.63 -21.97 -11.76
CA TYR A 35 -1.98 -22.52 -12.00
C TYR A 35 -2.70 -21.97 -13.23
N ALA A 36 -2.35 -20.77 -13.72
CA ALA A 36 -3.19 -20.08 -14.70
C ALA A 36 -2.40 -19.13 -15.62
N ASP A 37 -2.30 -19.51 -16.90
CA ASP A 37 -1.97 -18.59 -18.00
C ASP A 37 -3.21 -17.76 -18.40
N THR A 38 -3.84 -17.11 -17.42
CA THR A 38 -5.07 -16.35 -17.65
C THR A 38 -4.73 -14.87 -17.63
N PHE A 39 -4.68 -14.28 -18.84
CA PHE A 39 -4.41 -12.86 -19.08
C PHE A 39 -5.27 -11.94 -18.21
N GLU A 40 -6.54 -12.29 -17.98
CA GLU A 40 -7.49 -11.53 -17.18
C GLU A 40 -7.05 -11.38 -15.70
N ILE A 41 -6.51 -12.45 -15.11
CA ILE A 41 -6.05 -12.43 -13.72
C ILE A 41 -4.81 -11.54 -13.60
N LYS A 42 -3.89 -11.60 -14.58
CA LYS A 42 -2.71 -10.73 -14.65
C LYS A 42 -3.12 -9.25 -14.74
N THR A 43 -4.14 -8.91 -15.53
CA THR A 43 -4.66 -7.53 -15.62
C THR A 43 -5.22 -7.05 -14.28
N ILE A 44 -6.06 -7.85 -13.62
CA ILE A 44 -6.63 -7.50 -12.31
C ILE A 44 -5.53 -7.31 -11.27
N LEU A 45 -4.51 -8.17 -11.28
CA LEU A 45 -3.37 -8.08 -10.37
C LEU A 45 -2.63 -6.75 -10.52
N ILE A 46 -2.35 -6.34 -11.76
CA ILE A 46 -1.68 -5.07 -12.05
C ILE A 46 -2.51 -3.90 -11.53
N ILE A 47 -3.83 -3.92 -11.73
CA ILE A 47 -4.73 -2.89 -11.22
C ILE A 47 -4.67 -2.83 -9.68
N ILE A 48 -4.70 -3.98 -9.00
CA ILE A 48 -4.59 -4.05 -7.53
C ILE A 48 -3.26 -3.47 -7.06
N ILE A 49 -2.14 -3.82 -7.70
CA ILE A 49 -0.81 -3.30 -7.34
C ILE A 49 -0.74 -1.78 -7.51
N ILE A 50 -1.28 -1.25 -8.61
CA ILE A 50 -1.34 0.20 -8.85
C ILE A 50 -2.17 0.90 -7.77
N LEU A 51 -3.33 0.34 -7.43
CA LEU A 51 -4.21 0.91 -6.41
C LEU A 51 -3.54 0.90 -5.03
N LEU A 52 -2.83 -0.18 -4.70
CA LEU A 52 -2.08 -0.28 -3.45
C LEU A 52 -0.89 0.67 -3.39
N SER A 53 -0.16 0.86 -4.49
CA SER A 53 0.95 1.81 -4.52
C SER A 53 0.45 3.25 -4.34
N ALA A 54 -0.69 3.59 -4.97
CA ALA A 54 -1.34 4.89 -4.78
C ALA A 54 -1.78 5.09 -3.32
N ALA A 55 -2.39 4.08 -2.70
CA ALA A 55 -2.77 4.13 -1.29
C ALA A 55 -1.55 4.32 -0.38
N ALA A 56 -0.47 3.57 -0.60
CA ALA A 56 0.78 3.70 0.15
C ALA A 56 1.40 5.09 -0.01
N ALA A 57 1.41 5.64 -1.23
CA ALA A 57 1.92 6.98 -1.50
C ALA A 57 1.11 8.06 -0.78
N ILE A 58 -0.22 7.94 -0.76
CA ILE A 58 -1.10 8.89 -0.04
C ILE A 58 -0.88 8.78 1.47
N GLN A 59 -0.83 7.57 2.03
CA GLN A 59 -0.55 7.36 3.46
C GLN A 59 0.81 7.93 3.86
N PHE A 60 1.84 7.70 3.04
CA PHE A 60 3.18 8.23 3.25
C PHE A 60 3.21 9.76 3.14
N PHE A 61 2.53 10.33 2.15
CA PHE A 61 2.41 11.78 2.00
C PHE A 61 1.71 12.44 3.20
N LEU A 62 0.62 11.84 3.68
CA LEU A 62 -0.11 12.32 4.85
C LEU A 62 0.68 12.14 6.16
N LEU A 63 1.56 11.13 6.24
CA LEU A 63 2.49 10.94 7.34
C LEU A 63 3.59 12.03 7.35
N MET A 64 4.09 12.41 6.18
CA MET A 64 5.11 13.45 6.01
C MET A 64 4.57 14.87 6.21
N ARG A 65 3.27 15.09 6.01
CA ARG A 65 2.69 16.43 6.07
C ARG A 65 2.59 16.87 7.54
N PRO A 66 3.25 17.97 7.95
CA PRO A 66 3.07 18.50 9.30
C PRO A 66 1.60 18.87 9.50
N PRO A 67 1.06 18.73 10.72
CA PRO A 67 -0.32 19.13 11.00
C PRO A 67 -0.51 20.58 10.54
N PRO A 68 -1.66 20.94 9.93
CA PRO A 68 -1.92 22.32 9.56
C PRO A 68 -1.71 23.17 10.81
N SER A 69 -0.79 24.12 10.74
CA SER A 69 -0.68 25.19 11.71
C SER A 69 -2.02 25.91 11.70
N GLU A 70 -2.79 25.74 12.77
CA GLU A 70 -3.92 26.61 13.06
C GLU A 70 -3.35 28.03 13.23
N GLU A 71 -3.50 28.84 12.18
CA GLU A 71 -3.41 30.31 12.24
C GLU A 71 -4.82 30.89 12.18
#